data_AF-V4JHE1-F1
#
_entry.id   AF-V4JHE1-F1
#
_cell.length_a   1.000
_cell.length_b   1.000
_cell.length_c   1.000
_cell.angle_alpha   90.00
_cell.angle_beta   90.00
_cell.angle_gamma   90.00
#
_symmetry.space_group_name_H-M   'P 1'
#
loop_
_entity.id
_entity.type
_entity.pdbx_description
1 polymer ?
#
loop_
_entity_poly.entity_id
_entity_poly.type
_entity_poly.pdbx_seq_one_letter_code
_entity_poly.pdbx_strand_id
1 'polypeptide(L)'
;MDERSVQIIPATGKSAAFWMREIRCRSANGHQAGILTTRQDLPLEVIAERMFQRWRQENFFKYMQAEFNSDHSSTYATELADPQRSVPNPEPWLRRREKAFLACFAVQKAIKNRGCQHPVFGVSLHA
;
A
#
# COMPACT_ATOMS: atom_id res chain seq x y z
N MET A 1 -27.03 8.33 6.46
CA MET A 1 -25.63 7.90 6.64
C MET A 1 -25.49 7.79 8.12
N ASP A 2 -25.29 6.58 8.63
CA ASP A 2 -25.37 6.33 10.07
C ASP A 2 -24.03 5.78 10.52
N GLU A 3 -23.54 6.21 11.68
CA GLU A 3 -22.33 5.67 12.29
C GLU A 3 -22.62 4.93 13.58
N ARG A 4 -21.83 3.89 13.84
CA ARG A 4 -21.82 3.20 15.12
C ARG A 4 -20.47 2.58 15.42
N SER A 5 -20.15 2.47 16.71
CA SER A 5 -19.00 1.68 17.16
C SER A 5 -19.36 0.20 17.19
N VAL A 6 -18.52 -0.63 16.60
CA VAL A 6 -18.72 -2.08 16.49
C VAL A 6 -17.52 -2.81 17.06
N GLN A 7 -17.78 -3.78 17.92
CA GLN A 7 -16.77 -4.71 18.38
C GLN A 7 -16.51 -5.75 17.29
N ILE A 8 -15.27 -5.83 16.82
CA ILE A 8 -14.86 -6.80 15.80
C ILE A 8 -14.24 -8.02 16.45
N ILE A 9 -13.45 -7.81 17.52
CA ILE A 9 -12.80 -8.91 18.26
C ILE A 9 -13.15 -8.74 19.74
N PRO A 10 -13.72 -9.77 20.39
CA PRO A 10 -13.99 -9.73 21.83
C PRO A 10 -12.70 -9.69 22.64
N ALA A 11 -12.77 -9.14 23.86
CA ALA A 11 -11.65 -9.20 24.78
C ALA A 11 -11.37 -10.67 25.15
N THR A 12 -10.10 -11.06 25.13
CA THR A 12 -9.63 -12.34 25.67
C THR A 12 -8.79 -12.05 26.90
N GLY A 13 -8.56 -13.02 27.80
CA GLY A 13 -7.78 -12.78 29.03
C GLY A 13 -6.35 -12.24 28.82
N LYS A 14 -5.83 -12.26 27.58
CA LYS A 14 -4.52 -11.72 27.19
C LYS A 14 -4.58 -10.46 26.30
N SER A 15 -5.74 -10.09 25.76
CA SER A 15 -5.87 -9.03 24.76
C SER A 15 -7.16 -8.24 24.94
N ALA A 16 -7.07 -6.91 24.86
CA ALA A 16 -8.24 -6.04 24.91
C ALA A 16 -9.17 -6.25 23.69
N ALA A 17 -10.45 -5.90 23.86
CA ALA A 17 -11.42 -5.91 22.77
C ALA A 17 -11.01 -4.95 21.66
N PHE A 18 -11.19 -5.37 20.41
CA PHE A 18 -10.92 -4.54 19.24
C PHE A 18 -12.20 -3.92 18.71
N TRP A 19 -12.24 -2.60 18.72
CA TRP A 19 -13.38 -1.79 18.28
C TRP A 19 -13.05 -1.06 16.99
N MET A 20 -14.02 -1.00 16.09
CA MET A 20 -13.96 -0.23 14.86
C MET A 20 -15.21 0.64 14.73
N ARG A 21 -15.11 1.66 13.88
CA ARG A 21 -16.24 2.47 13.47
C ARG A 21 -16.87 1.83 12.24
N GLU A 22 -18.17 1.59 12.28
CA GLU A 22 -18.99 1.21 11.12
C GLU A 22 -19.76 2.44 10.63
N ILE A 23 -19.71 2.67 9.32
CA ILE A 23 -20.50 3.68 8.62
C ILE A 23 -21.43 2.95 7.67
N ARG A 24 -22.74 3.20 7.76
CA ARG A 24 -23.75 2.65 6.85
C ARG A 24 -24.20 3.68 5.83
N CYS A 25 -23.96 3.34 4.57
CA CYS A 25 -24.39 4.08 3.40
C CYS A 25 -25.63 3.42 2.82
N ARG A 26 -26.80 4.06 2.91
CA ARG A 26 -28.03 3.61 2.25
C ARG A 26 -28.18 4.32 0.92
N SER A 27 -28.35 3.56 -0.15
CA SER A 27 -28.68 4.08 -1.48
C SER A 27 -30.20 4.24 -1.62
N ALA A 28 -30.63 5.10 -2.56
CA ALA A 28 -32.05 5.34 -2.85
C ALA A 28 -32.80 4.07 -3.29
N ASN A 29 -32.09 3.12 -3.89
CA ASN A 29 -32.63 1.81 -4.29
C ASN A 29 -32.72 0.78 -3.14
N GLY A 30 -32.44 1.19 -1.90
CA GLY A 30 -32.52 0.31 -0.72
C GLY A 30 -31.26 -0.52 -0.45
N HIS A 31 -30.26 -0.51 -1.34
CA HIS A 31 -28.99 -1.17 -1.11
C HIS A 31 -28.23 -0.52 0.06
N GLN A 32 -27.60 -1.33 0.92
CA GLN A 32 -26.83 -0.86 2.07
C GLN A 32 -25.38 -1.30 1.93
N ALA A 33 -24.45 -0.35 1.96
CA ALA A 33 -23.03 -0.62 2.04
C ALA A 33 -22.51 -0.28 3.45
N GLY A 34 -21.97 -1.30 4.13
CA GLY A 34 -21.28 -1.12 5.41
C GLY A 34 -19.79 -0.88 5.18
N ILE A 35 -19.26 0.17 5.79
CA ILE A 35 -17.84 0.52 5.75
C ILE A 35 -17.29 0.38 7.17
N LEU A 36 -16.27 -0.45 7.37
CA LEU A 36 -15.54 -0.56 8.63
C LEU A 36 -14.22 0.19 8.54
N THR A 37 -13.93 1.03 9.54
CA THR A 37 -12.73 1.86 9.57
C THR A 37 -12.17 1.98 10.99
N THR A 38 -10.84 2.01 11.08
CA THR A 38 -10.11 2.36 12.31
C THR A 38 -9.88 3.85 12.44
N ARG A 39 -10.10 4.62 11.37
CA ARG A 39 -9.89 6.06 11.34
C ARG A 39 -11.04 6.80 12.01
N GLN A 40 -10.69 7.50 13.08
CA GLN A 40 -11.59 8.35 13.87
C GLN A 40 -11.41 9.84 13.56
N ASP A 41 -10.36 10.18 12.80
CA ASP A 41 -9.98 11.57 12.48
C ASP A 41 -10.85 12.20 11.39
N LEU A 42 -11.46 11.39 10.53
CA LEU A 42 -12.19 11.86 9.36
C LEU A 42 -13.71 11.90 9.55
N PRO A 43 -14.39 12.88 8.94
CA PRO A 43 -15.84 12.94 8.89
C PRO A 43 -16.40 11.80 8.01
N LEU A 44 -17.67 11.44 8.25
CA LEU A 44 -18.31 10.27 7.63
C LEU A 44 -18.32 10.38 6.10
N GLU A 45 -18.60 11.57 5.58
CA GLU A 45 -18.76 11.86 4.15
C GLU A 45 -17.44 11.61 3.41
N VAL A 46 -16.32 12.04 3.98
CA VAL A 46 -14.99 11.85 3.38
C VAL A 46 -14.61 10.37 3.35
N ILE A 47 -14.96 9.62 4.39
CA ILE A 47 -14.70 8.17 4.41
C ILE A 47 -15.56 7.45 3.38
N ALA A 48 -16.85 7.78 3.32
CA ALA A 48 -17.77 7.22 2.32
C ALA A 48 -17.30 7.54 0.90
N GLU A 49 -16.92 8.79 0.63
CA GLU A 49 -16.38 9.21 -0.65
C GLU A 49 -15.14 8.39 -1.01
N ARG A 50 -14.13 8.32 -0.13
CA ARG A 50 -12.90 7.53 -0.32
C ARG A 50 -13.20 6.07 -0.63
N MET A 51 -14.19 5.49 0.05
CA MET A 51 -14.60 4.12 -0.23
C MET A 51 -15.23 3.96 -1.61
N PHE A 52 -16.06 4.90 -2.06
CA PHE A 52 -16.57 4.89 -3.43
C PHE A 52 -15.47 5.16 -4.46
N GLN A 53 -14.45 5.95 -4.13
CA GLN A 53 -13.29 6.14 -5.01
C GLN A 53 -12.51 4.83 -5.24
N ARG A 54 -12.46 3.94 -4.26
CA ARG A 54 -11.85 2.60 -4.42
C ARG A 54 -12.56 1.78 -5.51
N TRP A 55 -13.89 1.79 -5.54
CA TRP A 55 -14.65 1.13 -6.61
C TRP A 55 -14.43 1.77 -7.99
N ARG A 56 -14.17 3.09 -8.05
CA ARG A 56 -13.77 3.73 -9.31
C ARG A 56 -12.44 3.18 -9.83
N GLN A 57 -11.49 2.87 -8.94
CA GLN A 57 -10.22 2.24 -9.34
C GLN A 57 -10.42 0.82 -9.88
N GLU A 58 -11.26 0.01 -9.22
CA GLU A 58 -11.59 -1.33 -9.69
C GLU A 58 -12.24 -1.30 -11.08
N ASN A 59 -13.18 -0.36 -11.30
CA ASN A 59 -13.79 -0.16 -12.61
C ASN A 59 -12.77 0.28 -13.67
N PHE A 60 -11.85 1.20 -13.32
CA PHE A 60 -10.80 1.63 -14.23
C PHE A 60 -9.96 0.45 -14.73
N PHE A 61 -9.48 -0.42 -13.84
CA PHE A 61 -8.70 -1.60 -14.24
C PHE A 61 -9.52 -2.61 -15.03
N LYS A 62 -10.78 -2.83 -14.66
CA LYS A 62 -11.69 -3.70 -15.42
C LYS A 62 -11.81 -3.27 -16.88
N TYR A 63 -12.02 -1.97 -17.12
CA TYR A 63 -12.15 -1.45 -18.48
C TYR A 63 -10.81 -1.36 -19.21
N MET A 64 -9.72 -1.03 -18.52
CA MET A 64 -8.36 -1.12 -19.07
C MET A 64 -8.02 -2.52 -19.61
N GLN A 65 -8.37 -3.55 -18.85
CA GLN A 65 -8.14 -4.93 -19.26
C GLN A 65 -9.01 -5.32 -20.47
N ALA A 66 -10.29 -4.93 -20.46
CA ALA A 66 -11.25 -5.29 -21.52
C ALA A 66 -11.01 -4.55 -22.84
N GLU A 67 -10.72 -3.25 -22.80
CA GLU A 67 -10.74 -2.37 -23.98
C GLU A 67 -9.33 -2.01 -24.49
N PHE A 68 -8.31 -2.01 -23.61
CA PHE A 68 -6.98 -1.52 -23.93
C PHE A 68 -5.91 -2.60 -23.96
N ASN A 69 -6.29 -3.88 -23.90
CA ASN A 69 -5.38 -5.02 -23.91
C ASN A 69 -4.18 -4.82 -22.98
N SER A 70 -4.42 -4.32 -21.76
CA SER A 70 -3.35 -3.99 -20.82
C SER A 70 -2.45 -5.19 -20.49
N ASP A 71 -2.94 -6.41 -20.67
CA ASP A 71 -2.21 -7.65 -20.47
C ASP A 71 -1.40 -8.10 -21.70
N HIS A 72 -1.60 -7.48 -22.87
CA HIS A 72 -0.94 -7.84 -24.12
C HIS A 72 0.40 -7.10 -24.31
N SER A 73 1.25 -7.12 -23.27
CA SER A 73 2.64 -6.70 -23.45
C SER A 73 3.40 -7.82 -24.15
N SER A 74 3.87 -7.57 -25.37
CA SER A 74 4.59 -8.54 -26.19
C SER A 74 5.96 -8.94 -25.62
N THR A 75 6.43 -8.27 -24.57
CA THR A 75 7.80 -8.36 -24.09
C THR A 75 7.87 -8.01 -22.60
N TYR A 76 8.65 -8.80 -21.85
CA TYR A 76 9.00 -8.54 -20.44
C TYR A 76 10.30 -7.74 -20.28
N ALA A 77 11.00 -7.44 -21.38
CA ALA A 77 12.22 -6.65 -21.36
C ALA A 77 11.91 -5.26 -20.78
N THR A 78 12.77 -4.81 -19.88
CA THR A 78 12.67 -3.51 -19.25
C THR A 78 13.81 -2.64 -19.73
N GLU A 79 13.50 -1.44 -20.23
CA GLU A 79 14.50 -0.44 -20.57
C GLU A 79 14.68 0.54 -19.41
N LEU A 80 15.91 1.04 -19.23
CA LEU A 80 16.17 2.09 -18.25
C LEU A 80 15.43 3.37 -18.68
N ALA A 81 14.58 3.89 -17.80
CA ALA A 81 13.86 5.13 -18.05
C ALA A 81 14.83 6.31 -18.16
N ASP A 82 14.63 7.18 -19.14
CA ASP A 82 15.39 8.43 -19.28
C ASP A 82 15.13 9.34 -18.04
N PRO A 83 16.16 9.64 -17.24
CA PRO A 83 16.02 10.46 -16.05
C PRO A 83 15.69 11.93 -16.31
N GLN A 84 15.82 12.42 -17.55
CA GLN A 84 15.53 13.81 -17.94
C GLN A 84 14.16 13.98 -18.63
N ARG A 85 13.40 12.89 -18.83
CA ARG A 85 12.07 12.95 -19.45
C ARG A 85 11.10 13.78 -18.61
N SER A 86 10.48 14.78 -19.23
CA SER A 86 9.39 15.55 -18.61
C SER A 86 8.13 14.69 -18.48
N VAL A 87 7.61 14.56 -17.25
CA VAL A 87 6.38 13.82 -16.94
C VAL A 87 5.37 14.78 -16.31
N PRO A 88 4.08 14.74 -16.70
CA PRO A 88 3.05 15.51 -16.03
C PRO A 88 2.99 15.14 -14.53
N ASN A 89 3.05 16.15 -13.66
CA ASN A 89 3.19 16.01 -12.20
C ASN A 89 4.55 15.43 -11.74
N PRO A 90 5.64 16.23 -11.77
CA PRO A 90 7.01 15.79 -11.40
C PRO A 90 7.23 15.60 -9.89
N GLU A 91 6.39 16.22 -9.05
CA GLU A 91 6.51 16.29 -7.59
C GLU A 91 6.51 14.92 -6.86
N PRO A 92 5.64 13.94 -7.19
CA PRO A 92 5.60 12.66 -6.49
C PRO A 92 6.80 11.76 -6.83
N TRP A 93 7.42 11.93 -7.99
CA TRP A 93 8.54 11.13 -8.47
C TRP A 93 9.86 11.51 -7.78
N LEU A 94 10.11 12.81 -7.61
CA LEU A 94 11.29 13.34 -6.94
C LEU A 94 11.34 12.93 -5.47
N ARG A 95 10.23 13.12 -4.73
CA ARG A 95 10.13 12.72 -3.31
C ARG A 95 10.23 11.22 -3.07
N ARG A 96 9.73 10.39 -4.00
CA ARG A 96 9.81 8.93 -3.88
C ARG A 96 11.23 8.42 -4.14
N ARG A 97 11.95 9.02 -5.10
CA ARG A 97 13.39 8.79 -5.32
C ARG A 97 14.21 9.17 -4.10
N GLU A 98 13.98 10.34 -3.52
CA GLU A 98 14.70 10.79 -2.33
C GLU A 98 14.51 9.84 -1.15
N LYS A 99 13.27 9.42 -0.87
CA LYS A 99 12.97 8.43 0.18
C LYS A 99 13.58 7.05 -0.09
N ALA A 100 13.53 6.57 -1.33
CA ALA A 100 14.11 5.28 -1.70
C ALA A 100 15.65 5.30 -1.65
N PHE A 101 16.27 6.41 -2.04
CA PHE A 101 17.72 6.61 -1.97
C PHE A 101 18.19 6.72 -0.52
N LEU A 102 17.47 7.49 0.32
CA LEU A 102 17.72 7.60 1.75
C LEU A 102 17.53 6.26 2.47
N ALA A 103 16.52 5.47 2.11
CA ALA A 103 16.29 4.14 2.66
C ALA A 103 17.43 3.16 2.27
N CYS A 104 17.88 3.18 1.01
CA CYS A 104 18.99 2.35 0.56
C CYS A 104 20.33 2.75 1.22
N PHE A 105 20.59 4.06 1.34
CA PHE A 105 21.78 4.58 2.01
C PHE A 105 21.78 4.28 3.52
N ALA A 106 20.62 4.35 4.18
CA ALA A 106 20.47 3.96 5.58
C ALA A 106 20.75 2.47 5.79
N VAL A 107 20.28 1.60 4.89
CA VAL A 107 20.60 0.16 4.90
C VAL A 107 22.10 -0.07 4.72
N GLN A 108 22.74 0.62 3.78
CA GLN A 108 24.17 0.47 3.50
C GLN A 108 25.05 0.99 4.65
N LYS A 109 24.65 2.10 5.28
CA LYS A 109 25.28 2.61 6.50
C LYS A 109 25.08 1.68 7.69
N ALA A 110 23.92 1.04 7.81
CA ALA A 110 23.66 0.04 8.85
C ALA A 110 24.46 -1.26 8.64
N ILE A 111 24.71 -1.65 7.39
CA ILE A 111 25.59 -2.78 7.04
C ILE A 111 27.05 -2.45 7.32
N LYS A 112 27.50 -1.21 7.06
CA LYS A 112 28.88 -0.78 7.32
C LYS A 112 29.17 -0.55 8.81
N ASN A 113 28.17 -0.10 9.58
CA ASN A 113 28.29 0.12 11.02
C ASN A 113 28.13 -1.17 11.84
N ARG A 114 27.43 -2.18 11.32
CA ARG A 114 27.53 -3.54 11.81
C ARG A 114 28.79 -4.15 11.22
N GLY A 115 29.95 -3.92 11.83
CA GLY A 115 31.20 -4.56 11.44
C GLY A 115 31.04 -6.08 11.40
N CYS A 116 30.77 -6.62 10.20
CA CYS A 116 30.69 -8.04 9.96
C CYS A 116 32.11 -8.61 10.08
N GLN A 117 32.50 -9.00 11.29
CA GLN A 117 33.56 -9.98 11.49
C GLN A 117 33.06 -11.29 10.89
N HIS A 118 33.55 -11.65 9.71
CA HIS A 118 33.33 -12.99 9.17
C HIS A 118 34.23 -13.97 9.93
N PRO A 119 33.74 -15.13 10.40
CA PRO A 119 34.64 -16.23 10.73
C PRO A 119 35.17 -16.83 9.43
N VAL A 120 36.48 -16.74 9.20
CA VAL A 120 37.19 -17.49 8.15
C VAL A 120 37.12 -18.97 8.52
N PHE A 121 36.17 -19.71 7.96
CA PHE A 121 36.19 -21.18 8.01
C PHE A 121 37.27 -21.66 7.03
N GLY A 122 38.44 -21.99 7.57
CA GLY A 122 39.50 -22.66 6.83
C GLY A 122 39.07 -24.08 6.46
N VAL A 123 39.08 -24.38 5.16
CA VAL A 123 38.97 -25.75 4.66
C VAL A 123 40.39 -26.29 4.53
N SER A 124 40.77 -27.19 5.44
CA SER A 124 42.01 -27.97 5.34
C SER A 124 41.84 -29.04 4.26
N LEU A 125 42.55 -28.91 3.15
CA LEU A 125 42.86 -30.05 2.26
C LEU A 125 43.84 -30.96 3.01
N HIS A 126 43.45 -32.21 3.28
CA HIS A 126 44.42 -33.28 3.54
C HIS A 126 44.91 -33.82 2.20
N ALA A 127 46.22 -34.01 2.12
CA ALA A 127 47.00 -34.51 0.99
C ALA A 127 46.73 -35.98 0.68
#